data_AF-A0AAU6JQZ1-F1
#
_entry.id   AF-A0AAU6JQZ1-F1
#
_cell.length_a   1.000
_cell.length_b   1.000
_cell.length_c   1.000
_cell.angle_alpha   90.00
_cell.angle_beta   90.00
_cell.angle_gamma   90.00
#
_symmetry.space_group_name_H-M   'P 1'
#
loop_
_entity.id
_entity.type
_entity.pdbx_description
1 polymer ?
#
loop_
_entity_poly.entity_id
_entity_poly.type
_entity_poly.pdbx_seq_one_letter_code
_entity_poly.pdbx_strand_id
1 'polypeptide(L)'
;MTDARITHAFVDCFPEQLDQGVVYISIRYALVTHLCCCGCGYEVVTPLAPREWKLTFDGVSISLHPSIGNWSFPCKSHYWIRNNTVAWARQWTEKEISASRRPVYPTAEAMPRTRPKATTFLAPSKWLAALRKRK
;
A
#
# COMPACT_ATOMS: atom_id res chain seq x y z
N MET A 1 -11.11 12.43 18.19
CA MET A 1 -11.24 11.42 17.12
C MET A 1 -9.93 10.66 17.11
N THR A 2 -9.94 9.43 17.59
CA THR A 2 -8.73 8.65 17.85
C THR A 2 -8.11 8.22 16.53
N ASP A 3 -6.83 8.54 16.35
CA ASP A 3 -6.10 8.08 15.17
C ASP A 3 -6.07 6.55 15.15
N ALA A 4 -6.48 5.95 14.03
CA ALA A 4 -6.51 4.50 13.89
C ALA A 4 -5.10 4.01 13.52
N ARG A 5 -4.57 3.04 14.26
CA ARG A 5 -3.29 2.40 13.91
C ARG A 5 -3.51 1.32 12.85
N ILE A 6 -2.54 1.21 11.97
CA ILE A 6 -2.47 0.19 10.93
C ILE A 6 -1.15 -0.56 11.04
N THR A 7 -1.11 -1.77 10.52
CA THR A 7 0.12 -2.52 10.29
C THR A 7 0.46 -2.51 8.82
N HIS A 8 1.68 -2.87 8.46
CA HIS A 8 2.09 -3.01 7.08
C HIS A 8 2.77 -4.35 6.83
N ALA A 9 2.67 -4.84 5.60
CA ALA A 9 3.30 -6.07 5.16
C ALA A 9 3.91 -5.86 3.77
N PHE A 10 5.20 -6.12 3.65
CA PHE A 10 5.85 -6.20 2.34
C PHE A 10 5.59 -7.58 1.75
N VAL A 11 5.03 -7.60 0.54
CA VAL A 11 4.61 -8.83 -0.15
C VAL A 11 5.11 -8.84 -1.59
N ASP A 12 5.53 -10.02 -2.06
CA ASP A 12 5.85 -10.22 -3.47
C ASP A 12 4.58 -10.25 -4.32
N CYS A 13 3.52 -10.87 -3.81
CA CYS A 13 2.20 -10.95 -4.44
C CYS A 13 1.11 -10.58 -3.43
N PHE A 14 0.09 -9.85 -3.87
CA PHE A 14 -1.04 -9.49 -3.02
C PHE A 14 -1.89 -10.73 -2.67
N PRO A 15 -2.40 -10.82 -1.43
CA PRO A 15 -3.31 -11.90 -1.06
C PRO A 15 -4.64 -11.74 -1.81
N GLU A 16 -5.38 -12.85 -1.94
CA GLU A 16 -6.69 -12.86 -2.58
C GLU A 16 -7.73 -12.06 -1.78
N GLN A 17 -7.57 -12.03 -0.45
CA GLN A 17 -8.38 -11.27 0.48
C GLN A 17 -7.49 -10.36 1.31
N LEU A 18 -7.85 -9.09 1.40
CA LEU A 18 -7.15 -8.09 2.20
C LEU A 18 -7.76 -8.03 3.60
N ASP A 19 -6.91 -7.82 4.60
CA ASP A 19 -7.34 -7.63 5.99
C ASP A 19 -7.55 -6.16 6.32
N GLN A 20 -8.58 -5.88 7.11
CA GLN A 20 -8.85 -4.54 7.59
C GLN A 20 -7.72 -4.07 8.50
N GLY A 21 -7.19 -2.87 8.25
CA GLY A 21 -6.11 -2.29 9.05
C GLY A 21 -4.70 -2.76 8.68
N VAL A 22 -4.55 -3.56 7.62
CA VAL A 22 -3.25 -3.97 7.07
C VAL A 22 -3.02 -3.27 5.74
N VAL A 23 -1.83 -2.66 5.59
CA VAL A 23 -1.37 -2.06 4.35
C VAL A 23 -0.37 -3.00 3.68
N TYR A 24 -0.73 -3.51 2.51
CA TYR A 24 0.10 -4.41 1.73
C TYR A 24 0.92 -3.60 0.73
N ILE A 25 2.23 -3.79 0.75
CA ILE A 25 3.17 -3.11 -0.14
C ILE A 25 3.88 -4.12 -1.01
N SER A 26 3.82 -3.96 -2.33
CA SER A 26 4.68 -4.69 -3.25
C SER A 26 5.66 -3.73 -3.93
N ILE A 27 6.94 -3.90 -3.62
CA ILE A 27 8.02 -3.17 -4.30
C ILE A 27 8.16 -3.66 -5.75
N ARG A 28 8.01 -4.98 -5.98
CA ARG A 28 8.07 -5.58 -7.33
C ARG A 28 7.08 -4.92 -8.29
N TYR A 29 5.87 -4.67 -7.82
CA TYR A 29 4.80 -4.08 -8.63
C TYR A 29 4.63 -2.58 -8.42
N ALA A 30 5.49 -1.95 -7.61
CA ALA A 30 5.40 -0.55 -7.24
C ALA A 30 3.96 -0.15 -6.84
N LEU A 31 3.34 -0.94 -5.95
CA LEU A 31 1.93 -0.80 -5.61
C LEU A 31 1.71 -0.97 -4.11
N VAL A 32 0.78 -0.19 -3.56
CA VAL A 32 0.28 -0.34 -2.20
C VAL A 32 -1.22 -0.52 -2.25
N THR A 33 -1.75 -1.54 -1.56
CA THR A 33 -3.18 -1.80 -1.46
C THR A 33 -3.60 -2.07 -0.02
N HIS A 34 -4.83 -1.66 0.32
CA HIS A 34 -5.44 -1.89 1.62
C HIS A 34 -6.96 -1.77 1.54
N LEU A 35 -7.67 -2.33 2.51
CA LEU A 35 -9.08 -2.00 2.68
C LEU A 35 -9.23 -0.59 3.24
N CYS A 36 -10.21 0.14 2.71
CA CYS A 36 -10.48 1.52 3.07
C CYS A 36 -10.53 1.70 4.60
N CYS A 37 -9.74 2.64 5.11
CA CYS A 37 -9.58 2.85 6.56
C CYS A 37 -10.86 3.30 7.27
N CYS A 38 -11.93 3.67 6.55
CA CYS A 38 -13.23 3.95 7.18
C CYS A 38 -14.01 2.69 7.54
N GLY A 39 -13.56 1.50 7.10
CA GLY A 39 -14.22 0.23 7.38
C GLY A 39 -15.30 -0.17 6.38
N CYS A 40 -15.45 0.54 5.26
CA CYS A 40 -16.46 0.19 4.24
C CYS A 40 -16.11 -1.06 3.41
N GLY A 41 -14.92 -1.65 3.59
CA GLY A 41 -14.51 -2.88 2.89
C GLY A 41 -14.11 -2.70 1.42
N TYR A 42 -14.09 -1.48 0.89
CA TYR A 42 -13.61 -1.23 -0.47
C TYR A 42 -12.08 -1.26 -0.54
N GLU A 43 -11.55 -1.93 -1.56
CA GLU A 43 -10.11 -1.97 -1.84
C GLU A 43 -9.62 -0.63 -2.37
N VAL A 44 -8.61 -0.08 -1.71
CA VAL A 44 -7.90 1.14 -2.11
C VAL A 44 -6.58 0.72 -2.74
N VAL A 45 -6.37 1.11 -3.98
CA VAL A 45 -5.11 0.89 -4.70
C VAL A 45 -4.38 2.22 -4.85
N THR A 46 -3.12 2.25 -4.43
CA THR A 46 -2.23 3.41 -4.47
C THR A 46 -0.94 3.05 -5.19
N PRO A 47 -0.83 3.32 -6.50
CA PRO A 47 0.39 3.04 -7.23
C PRO A 47 1.53 3.98 -6.81
N LEU A 48 2.72 3.41 -6.71
CA LEU A 48 3.94 4.12 -6.36
C LEU A 48 4.63 4.60 -7.63
N ALA A 49 4.42 5.87 -7.96
CA ALA A 49 4.98 6.49 -9.16
C ALA A 49 5.38 7.95 -8.87
N PRO A 50 6.32 8.53 -9.64
CA PRO A 50 6.79 9.89 -9.40
C PRO A 50 5.70 10.97 -9.35
N ARG A 51 4.58 10.75 -10.03
CA ARG A 51 3.42 11.67 -10.11
C ARG A 51 2.18 11.18 -9.35
N GLU A 52 2.29 10.06 -8.65
CA GLU A 52 1.20 9.48 -7.86
C GLU A 52 1.57 9.45 -6.37
N TRP A 53 1.53 8.28 -5.73
CA TRP A 53 1.92 8.13 -4.33
C TRP A 53 3.40 7.81 -4.17
N LYS A 54 3.96 8.30 -3.08
CA LYS A 54 5.29 8.03 -2.57
C LYS A 54 5.14 7.32 -1.24
N LEU A 55 5.83 6.19 -1.11
CA LEU A 55 5.97 5.45 0.13
C LEU A 55 7.28 5.85 0.80
N THR A 56 7.20 6.21 2.08
CA THR A 56 8.36 6.30 2.96
C THR A 56 8.32 5.15 3.94
N PHE A 57 9.44 4.44 4.09
CA PHE A 57 9.62 3.38 5.08
C PHE A 57 10.94 3.60 5.81
N ASP A 58 10.89 3.68 7.14
CA ASP A 58 12.05 3.97 8.01
C ASP A 58 12.63 2.71 8.71
N GLY A 59 12.14 1.52 8.34
CA GLY A 59 12.47 0.25 9.00
C GLY A 59 11.46 -0.20 10.04
N VAL A 60 10.56 0.69 10.48
CA VAL A 60 9.56 0.42 11.53
C VAL A 60 8.15 0.83 11.11
N SER A 61 8.02 1.89 10.35
CA SER A 61 6.75 2.53 10.01
C SER A 61 6.68 2.99 8.57
N ILE A 62 5.46 3.04 8.04
CA ILE A 62 5.19 3.53 6.70
C ILE A 62 4.43 4.86 6.74
N SER A 63 4.70 5.69 5.73
CA SER A 63 3.93 6.88 5.41
C SER A 63 3.66 6.95 3.91
N LEU A 64 2.49 7.47 3.53
CA LEU A 64 2.13 7.72 2.14
C LEU A 64 1.93 9.21 1.88
N HIS A 65 2.40 9.65 0.72
CA HIS A 65 2.21 11.01 0.23
C HIS A 65 1.88 11.01 -1.26
N PRO A 66 0.85 11.71 -1.75
CA PRO A 66 -0.05 12.59 -1.01
C PRO A 66 -1.08 11.81 -0.16
N SER A 67 -2.08 12.50 0.37
CA SER A 67 -3.21 11.87 1.05
C SER A 67 -4.02 10.95 0.12
N ILE A 68 -4.85 10.10 0.72
CA ILE A 68 -5.72 9.16 0.03
C ILE A 68 -7.14 9.71 0.06
N GLY A 69 -7.62 10.19 -1.09
CA GLY A 69 -8.98 10.67 -1.28
C GLY A 69 -9.83 9.66 -2.06
N ASN A 70 -10.76 8.98 -1.39
CA ASN A 70 -11.63 7.97 -2.01
C ASN A 70 -12.89 8.58 -2.59
N TRP A 71 -12.72 9.58 -3.46
CA TRP A 71 -13.83 10.38 -4.00
C TRP A 71 -14.75 9.59 -4.93
N SER A 72 -14.32 8.45 -5.45
CA SER A 72 -15.15 7.55 -6.24
C SER A 72 -15.98 6.58 -5.39
N PHE A 73 -15.65 6.40 -4.11
CA PHE A 73 -16.37 5.48 -3.24
C PHE A 73 -17.63 6.14 -2.65
N PRO A 74 -18.61 5.35 -2.19
CA PRO A 74 -19.77 5.89 -1.46
C PRO A 74 -19.37 6.64 -0.17
N CYS A 75 -18.31 6.18 0.51
CA CYS A 75 -17.88 6.75 1.79
C CYS A 75 -17.17 8.12 1.67
N LYS A 76 -16.69 8.50 0.47
CA LYS A 76 -15.92 9.74 0.22
C LYS A 76 -14.85 10.01 1.29
N SER A 77 -14.21 8.97 1.79
CA SER A 77 -13.26 9.06 2.90
C SER A 77 -11.97 9.77 2.45
N HIS A 78 -11.38 10.57 3.32
CA HIS A 78 -10.10 11.23 3.07
C HIS A 78 -9.20 11.17 4.29
N TYR A 79 -8.00 10.65 4.09
CA TYR A 79 -7.06 10.45 5.19
C TYR A 79 -5.62 10.44 4.70
N TRP A 80 -4.71 10.60 5.65
CA TRP A 80 -3.29 10.37 5.50
C TRP A 80 -2.92 9.07 6.18
N ILE A 81 -1.94 8.37 5.63
CA ILE A 81 -1.19 7.33 6.36
C ILE A 81 0.15 7.94 6.72
N ARG A 82 0.41 8.12 8.02
CA ARG A 82 1.66 8.67 8.55
C ARG A 82 2.12 7.85 9.73
N ASN A 83 3.34 7.34 9.68
CA ASN A 83 3.96 6.54 10.75
C ASN A 83 3.01 5.43 11.26
N ASN A 84 2.50 4.59 10.35
CA ASN A 84 1.53 3.53 10.63
C ASN A 84 0.20 4.02 11.27
N THR A 85 -0.17 5.27 11.04
CA THR A 85 -1.34 5.89 11.67
C THR A 85 -2.21 6.58 10.64
N VAL A 86 -3.51 6.37 10.73
CA VAL A 86 -4.52 7.01 9.89
C VAL A 86 -4.90 8.35 10.50
N ALA A 87 -4.46 9.43 9.87
CA ALA A 87 -4.84 10.79 10.25
C ALA A 87 -5.93 11.29 9.30
N TRP A 88 -7.14 11.46 9.81
CA TRP A 88 -8.30 11.89 9.03
C TRP A 88 -8.13 13.31 8.50
N ALA A 89 -8.39 13.48 7.20
CA ALA A 89 -8.36 14.78 6.54
C ALA A 89 -9.80 15.24 6.27
N ARG A 90 -9.98 16.56 6.14
CA ARG A 90 -11.28 17.12 5.75
C ARG A 90 -11.71 16.56 4.40
N GLN A 91 -13.00 16.39 4.19
CA GLN A 91 -13.50 16.11 2.85
C GLN A 91 -13.23 17.29 1.91
N TRP A 92 -12.91 16.98 0.66
CA TRP A 92 -12.76 17.97 -0.39
C TRP A 92 -14.13 18.35 -0.94
N THR A 93 -14.25 19.61 -1.33
CA THR A 93 -15.39 20.09 -2.11
C THR A 93 -15.32 19.53 -3.55
N GLU A 94 -16.45 19.49 -4.25
CA GLU A 94 -16.49 19.03 -5.66
C GLU A 94 -15.53 19.83 -6.56
N LYS A 95 -15.33 21.12 -6.25
CA LYS A 95 -14.37 21.99 -6.94
C LYS A 95 -12.92 21.56 -6.74
N GLU A 96 -12.57 21.05 -5.57
CA GLU A 96 -11.23 20.55 -5.26
C GLU A 96 -11.00 19.16 -5.87
N ILE A 97 -12.02 18.31 -5.82
CA ILE A 97 -12.00 16.99 -6.47
C ILE A 97 -11.80 17.15 -7.98
N SER A 98 -12.58 18.01 -8.64
CA SER A 98 -12.45 18.24 -10.09
C SER A 98 -11.09 18.83 -10.48
N ALA A 99 -10.55 19.76 -9.69
CA ALA A 99 -9.21 20.33 -9.93
C ALA A 99 -8.08 19.29 -9.83
N SER A 100 -8.25 18.26 -9.00
CA SER A 100 -7.25 17.19 -8.83
C SER A 100 -7.23 16.17 -9.96
N ARG A 101 -8.29 16.08 -10.77
CA ARG A 101 -8.43 15.13 -11.88
C ARG A 101 -7.74 15.57 -13.18
N ARG A 102 -6.80 16.53 -13.13
CA ARG A 102 -6.08 16.94 -14.35
C ARG A 102 -5.33 15.74 -14.92
N PRO A 103 -5.58 15.36 -16.19
CA PRO A 103 -5.06 14.13 -16.75
C PRO A 103 -3.54 14.21 -16.90
N VAL A 104 -2.87 13.17 -16.40
CA VAL A 104 -1.47 12.87 -16.68
C VAL A 104 -1.46 11.51 -17.37
N TYR A 105 -1.12 11.46 -18.67
CA TYR A 105 -0.82 10.21 -19.39
C TYR A 105 0.63 9.75 -19.09
N PRO A 106 1.06 8.47 -19.21
CA PRO A 106 0.35 7.28 -19.73
C PRO A 106 0.51 5.92 -18.96
N THR A 107 -0.34 4.96 -19.36
CA THR A 107 -0.27 3.47 -19.37
C THR A 107 0.07 2.65 -18.12
N ALA A 108 -0.91 1.88 -17.63
CA ALA A 108 -0.67 0.59 -16.99
C ALA A 108 -1.73 -0.42 -17.44
N GLU A 109 -1.28 -1.52 -18.05
CA GLU A 109 -2.10 -2.67 -18.37
C GLU A 109 -2.65 -3.31 -17.08
N ALA A 110 -3.91 -3.76 -17.09
CA ALA A 110 -4.57 -4.32 -15.91
C ALA A 110 -3.88 -5.61 -15.42
N MET A 111 -3.55 -5.67 -14.13
CA MET A 111 -2.74 -6.73 -13.53
C MET A 111 -3.60 -7.94 -13.06
N PRO A 112 -3.14 -9.20 -13.26
CA PRO A 112 -3.88 -10.40 -12.86
C PRO A 112 -3.73 -10.72 -11.36
N ARG A 113 -4.86 -11.01 -10.69
CA ARG A 113 -4.90 -11.59 -9.35
C ARG A 113 -4.52 -13.07 -9.44
N THR A 114 -3.46 -13.51 -8.77
CA THR A 114 -3.05 -14.92 -8.79
C THR A 114 -2.74 -15.46 -7.39
N ARG A 115 -3.07 -16.74 -7.16
CA ARG A 115 -2.65 -17.47 -5.96
C ARG A 115 -1.13 -17.66 -5.96
N PRO A 116 -0.44 -17.45 -4.83
CA PRO A 116 0.95 -17.88 -4.72
C PRO A 116 1.01 -19.41 -4.86
N LYS A 117 1.86 -19.91 -5.76
CA LYS A 117 2.26 -21.32 -5.71
C LYS A 117 3.04 -21.52 -4.42
N ALA A 118 2.74 -22.59 -3.69
CA ALA A 118 3.43 -22.96 -2.46
C ALA A 118 4.94 -22.82 -2.67
N THR A 119 5.56 -21.88 -1.95
CA THR A 119 7.00 -21.67 -1.96
C THR A 119 7.63 -22.97 -1.48
N THR A 120 8.14 -23.76 -2.42
CA THR A 120 9.04 -24.86 -2.07
C THR A 120 10.23 -24.16 -1.43
N PHE A 121 10.46 -24.41 -0.14
CA PHE A 121 11.64 -23.93 0.56
C PHE A 121 12.85 -24.23 -0.32
N LEU A 122 13.46 -23.20 -0.91
CA LEU A 122 14.79 -23.37 -1.48
C LEU A 122 15.66 -23.77 -0.30
N ALA A 123 16.18 -25.00 -0.34
CA ALA A 123 17.17 -25.47 0.61
C ALA A 123 18.27 -24.39 0.77
N PRO A 124 18.74 -24.13 2.00
CA PRO A 124 19.66 -23.04 2.25
C PRO A 124 20.88 -23.15 1.32
N SER A 125 21.12 -22.09 0.56
CA SER A 125 22.25 -22.00 -0.36
C SER A 125 23.56 -22.16 0.43
N LYS A 126 24.56 -22.78 -0.21
CA LYS A 126 25.87 -23.15 0.37
C LYS A 126 26.71 -21.96 0.90
N TRP A 127 26.18 -20.73 0.90
CA TRP A 127 26.84 -19.54 1.42
C TRP A 127 26.92 -19.48 2.96
N LEU A 128 26.06 -20.21 3.69
CA LEU A 128 26.12 -20.26 5.17
C LEU A 128 27.19 -21.23 5.72
N ALA A 129 27.95 -21.96 4.88
CA ALA A 129 29.02 -22.84 5.34
C ALA A 129 30.39 -22.15 5.54
N ALA A 130 30.52 -20.86 5.19
CA ALA A 130 31.80 -20.14 5.22
C ALA A 130 32.11 -19.39 6.54
N LEU A 131 31.22 -19.41 7.53
CA LEU A 131 31.43 -18.74 8.83
C LEU A 131 31.87 -19.68 9.97
N ARG A 132 32.26 -20.93 9.65
CA ARG A 132 32.72 -21.92 10.65
C ARG A 132 34.19 -22.34 10.53
N LYS A 133 35.05 -21.49 9.98
CA LYS A 133 36.52 -21.65 10.04
C LYS A 133 37.21 -20.33 10.41
N ARG A 134 37.04 -19.93 11.68
CA ARG A 134 38.01 -19.14 12.42
C ARG A 134 38.11 -19.74 13.82
N LYS A 135 38.95 -20.75 13.95
CA LYS A 135 39.69 -21.11 15.16
C LYS A 135 41.15 -21.18 14.74
#